data_AF-A0A9W6GP46-F1
#
_entry.id   AF-A0A9W6GP46-F1
#
_cell.length_a   1.000
_cell.length_b   1.000
_cell.length_c   1.000
_cell.angle_alpha   90.00
_cell.angle_beta   90.00
_cell.angle_gamma   90.00
#
_symmetry.space_group_name_H-M   'P 1'
#
loop_
_entity.id
_entity.type
_entity.pdbx_description
1 polymer ?
#
loop_
_entity_poly.entity_id
_entity_poly.type
_entity_poly.pdbx_seq_one_letter_code
_entity_poly.pdbx_strand_id
1 'polypeptide(L)'
;MTDLKNRRVKDILIASVDGLNDFDNAILSVFPQAQIQRCIVHKIRNTLKYVSYKDRKSFAHDLKSIYTSPNEQAGIAALNSVKDSWKSKYPYALRSWEVNWDQLSIFYEYTEEIKKVMYTTNVIENIHRQFRKVTKSKGVFPTDMSLLKQLYLVVVELDKKWDRSFKRGWDQILGQLAIKYENRLSEYLF
;
A
#
# COMPACT_ATOMS: atom_id res chain seq x y z
N MET A 1 9.71 10.96 9.78
CA MET A 1 9.53 11.77 8.56
C MET A 1 10.61 12.85 8.42
N THR A 2 10.98 13.56 9.49
CA THR A 2 12.06 14.57 9.48
C THR A 2 13.40 14.06 8.94
N ASP A 3 13.78 12.81 9.25
CA ASP A 3 15.02 12.21 8.72
C ASP A 3 15.05 12.17 7.18
N LEU A 4 13.93 11.86 6.52
CA LEU A 4 13.84 11.89 5.05
C LEU A 4 14.04 13.30 4.50
N LYS A 5 13.45 14.31 5.14
CA LYS A 5 13.64 15.72 4.80
C LYS A 5 15.09 16.17 5.00
N ASN A 6 15.73 15.73 6.08
CA ASN A 6 17.16 16.00 6.34
C ASN A 6 18.06 15.33 5.28
N ARG A 7 17.67 14.16 4.76
CA ARG A 7 18.29 13.51 3.60
C ARG A 7 17.89 14.13 2.26
N ARG A 8 17.30 15.33 2.28
CA ARG A 8 16.94 16.18 1.13
C ARG A 8 15.77 15.71 0.29
N VAL A 9 14.92 14.81 0.78
CA VAL A 9 13.61 14.57 0.15
C VAL A 9 12.82 15.88 0.23
N LYS A 10 12.51 16.45 -0.94
CA LYS A 10 11.79 17.73 -1.05
C LYS A 10 10.29 17.53 -1.03
N ASP A 11 9.83 16.51 -1.72
CA ASP A 11 8.41 16.28 -1.91
C ASP A 11 8.06 14.79 -2.00
N ILE A 12 6.83 14.47 -1.64
CA ILE A 12 6.23 13.13 -1.73
C ILE A 12 4.85 13.31 -2.36
N LEU A 13 4.63 12.74 -3.54
CA LEU A 13 3.32 12.77 -4.20
C LEU A 13 2.30 11.90 -3.44
N ILE A 14 2.69 10.65 -3.17
CA ILE A 14 1.80 9.62 -2.64
C ILE A 14 2.51 8.88 -1.50
N ALA A 15 1.85 8.78 -0.36
CA ALA A 15 2.29 7.96 0.76
C ALA A 15 1.27 6.84 1.00
N SER A 16 1.64 5.60 0.64
CA SER A 16 0.81 4.42 0.93
C SER A 16 1.15 3.86 2.30
N VAL A 17 0.20 3.88 3.23
CA VAL A 17 0.43 3.52 4.64
C VAL A 17 -0.59 2.49 5.14
N ASP A 18 -0.18 1.64 6.07
CA ASP A 18 -1.05 0.64 6.70
C ASP A 18 -1.99 1.25 7.75
N GLY A 19 -1.78 2.54 8.05
CA GLY A 19 -2.46 3.47 8.95
C GLY A 19 -2.40 3.10 10.42
N LEU A 20 -1.15 2.95 10.85
CA LEU A 20 -0.71 3.24 12.21
C LEU A 20 -1.26 4.58 12.70
N ASN A 21 -1.66 4.63 13.97
CA ASN A 21 -2.21 5.83 14.59
C ASN A 21 -1.23 7.01 14.46
N ASP A 22 -1.78 8.18 14.13
CA ASP A 22 -1.06 9.46 13.95
C ASP A 22 0.04 9.47 12.88
N PHE A 23 0.24 8.37 12.13
CA PHE A 23 1.28 8.33 11.11
C PHE A 23 0.95 9.26 9.94
N ASP A 24 -0.32 9.38 9.60
CA ASP A 24 -0.83 10.29 8.57
C ASP A 24 -0.51 11.75 8.96
N ASN A 25 -0.80 12.13 10.20
CA ASN A 25 -0.49 13.45 10.76
C ASN A 25 1.02 13.71 10.76
N ALA A 26 1.83 12.70 11.13
CA ALA A 26 3.29 12.80 11.12
C ALA A 26 3.87 12.96 9.70
N ILE A 27 3.26 12.37 8.68
CA ILE A 27 3.63 12.59 7.27
C ILE A 27 3.25 14.00 6.85
N LEU A 28 2.00 14.40 7.06
CA LEU A 28 1.47 15.70 6.61
C LEU A 28 2.15 16.89 7.30
N SER A 29 2.62 16.73 8.54
CA SER A 29 3.41 17.77 9.22
C SER A 29 4.76 18.09 8.54
N VAL A 30 5.33 17.13 7.81
CA VAL A 30 6.62 17.29 7.13
C VAL A 30 6.44 17.49 5.61
N PHE A 31 5.49 16.78 5.02
CA PHE A 31 5.14 16.77 3.60
C PHE A 31 3.63 17.05 3.44
N PRO A 32 3.19 18.32 3.60
CA PRO A 32 1.77 18.67 3.68
C PRO A 32 0.99 18.45 2.38
N GLN A 33 1.69 18.38 1.23
CA GLN A 33 1.07 18.12 -0.07
C GLN A 33 1.02 16.62 -0.42
N ALA A 34 1.50 15.74 0.45
CA ALA A 34 1.47 14.30 0.20
C ALA A 34 0.03 13.78 0.26
N GLN A 35 -0.36 13.00 -0.74
CA GLN A 35 -1.64 12.30 -0.71
C GLN A 35 -1.48 11.01 0.11
N ILE A 36 -2.17 10.93 1.24
CA ILE A 36 -2.15 9.76 2.11
C ILE A 36 -3.12 8.72 1.58
N GLN A 37 -2.62 7.58 1.15
CA GLN A 37 -3.44 6.47 0.69
C GLN A 37 -3.36 5.31 1.68
N ARG A 38 -4.51 4.81 2.14
CA ARG A 38 -4.53 3.61 2.98
C ARG A 38 -4.21 2.39 2.11
N CYS A 39 -3.16 1.67 2.46
CA CYS A 39 -2.64 0.55 1.68
C CYS A 39 -3.69 -0.57 1.56
N ILE A 40 -4.25 -0.74 0.35
CA ILE A 40 -5.25 -1.76 0.02
C ILE A 40 -4.72 -3.18 0.32
N VAL A 41 -3.44 -3.44 0.08
CA VAL A 41 -2.83 -4.75 0.37
C VAL A 41 -2.93 -5.10 1.85
N HIS A 42 -2.55 -4.16 2.73
CA HIS A 42 -2.69 -4.35 4.17
C HIS A 42 -4.16 -4.45 4.58
N LYS A 43 -5.04 -3.67 3.94
CA LYS A 43 -6.47 -3.71 4.20
C LYS A 43 -7.07 -5.09 3.90
N ILE A 44 -6.81 -5.64 2.73
CA ILE A 44 -7.24 -6.98 2.32
C ILE A 44 -6.73 -8.03 3.31
N ARG A 45 -5.42 -8.02 3.63
CA ARG A 45 -4.83 -8.99 4.57
C ARG A 45 -5.49 -8.91 5.95
N ASN A 46 -5.72 -7.71 6.47
CA ASN A 46 -6.36 -7.54 7.77
C ASN A 46 -7.81 -8.00 7.75
N THR A 47 -8.56 -7.73 6.68
CA THR A 47 -9.93 -8.23 6.52
C THR A 47 -10.01 -9.75 6.44
N LEU A 48 -9.11 -10.40 5.71
CA LEU A 48 -9.11 -11.87 5.58
C LEU A 48 -8.76 -12.61 6.89
N LYS A 49 -8.27 -11.93 7.93
CA LYS A 49 -8.09 -12.51 9.27
C LYS A 49 -9.43 -12.86 9.93
N TYR A 50 -10.50 -12.13 9.62
CA TYR A 50 -11.84 -12.38 10.14
C TYR A 50 -12.60 -13.46 9.36
N VAL A 51 -12.03 -13.95 8.26
CA VAL A 51 -12.67 -14.89 7.34
C VAL A 51 -12.08 -16.29 7.50
N SER A 52 -12.95 -17.29 7.56
CA SER A 52 -12.55 -18.69 7.72
C SER A 52 -11.75 -19.16 6.49
N TYR A 53 -10.82 -20.10 6.67
CA TYR A 53 -10.00 -20.60 5.57
C TYR A 53 -10.83 -21.12 4.38
N LYS A 54 -11.97 -21.77 4.65
CA LYS A 54 -12.87 -22.32 3.63
C LYS A 54 -13.46 -21.23 2.73
N ASP A 55 -13.75 -20.07 3.29
CA ASP A 55 -14.45 -18.98 2.60
C ASP A 55 -13.49 -17.93 2.03
N ARG A 56 -12.21 -17.91 2.46
CA ARG A 56 -11.21 -16.90 2.08
C ARG A 56 -11.09 -16.70 0.57
N LYS A 57 -11.13 -17.78 -0.21
CA LYS A 57 -10.98 -17.69 -1.67
C LYS A 57 -12.16 -16.94 -2.31
N SER A 58 -13.39 -17.32 -1.97
CA SER A 58 -14.60 -16.68 -2.49
C SER A 58 -14.73 -15.24 -1.96
N PHE A 59 -14.48 -15.03 -0.67
CA PHE A 59 -14.49 -13.70 -0.09
C PHE A 59 -13.46 -12.77 -0.75
N ALA A 60 -12.24 -13.25 -1.00
CA ALA A 60 -11.21 -12.45 -1.67
C ALA A 60 -11.56 -12.14 -3.14
N HIS A 61 -12.25 -13.07 -3.82
CA HIS A 61 -12.78 -12.83 -5.16
C HIS A 61 -13.80 -11.67 -5.15
N ASP A 62 -14.75 -11.69 -4.23
CA ASP A 62 -15.77 -10.65 -4.14
C ASP A 62 -15.15 -9.31 -3.70
N LEU A 63 -14.23 -9.35 -2.73
CA LEU A 63 -13.50 -8.18 -2.26
C LEU A 63 -12.68 -7.50 -3.38
N LYS A 64 -12.25 -8.26 -4.40
CA LYS A 64 -11.57 -7.72 -5.57
C LYS A 64 -12.42 -6.72 -6.33
N SER A 65 -13.74 -6.96 -6.41
CA SER A 65 -14.67 -6.08 -7.12
C SER A 65 -14.64 -4.64 -6.62
N ILE A 66 -14.35 -4.45 -5.32
CA ILE A 66 -14.19 -3.13 -4.71
C ILE A 66 -13.05 -2.42 -5.44
N TYR A 67 -11.80 -2.85 -5.26
CA TYR A 67 -10.65 -2.09 -5.73
C TYR A 67 -10.36 -2.20 -7.24
N THR A 68 -11.08 -3.04 -7.98
CA THR A 68 -11.03 -3.05 -9.44
C THR A 68 -12.14 -2.22 -10.09
N SER A 69 -12.98 -1.55 -9.31
CA SER A 69 -14.04 -0.69 -9.83
C SER A 69 -13.48 0.50 -10.63
N PRO A 70 -14.23 1.00 -11.63
CA PRO A 70 -13.76 2.07 -12.51
C PRO A 70 -13.62 3.42 -11.80
N ASN A 71 -14.48 3.70 -10.81
CA ASN A 71 -14.51 4.93 -10.06
C ASN A 71 -14.99 4.68 -8.62
N GLU A 72 -14.93 5.72 -7.78
CA GLU A 72 -15.30 5.65 -6.37
C GLU A 72 -16.77 5.26 -6.15
N GLN A 73 -17.69 5.78 -6.96
CA GLN A 73 -19.13 5.48 -6.86
C GLN A 73 -19.42 3.98 -7.12
N ALA A 74 -18.77 3.40 -8.13
CA ALA A 74 -18.83 1.96 -8.39
C ALA A 74 -18.16 1.17 -7.25
N GLY A 75 -17.05 1.69 -6.71
CA GLY A 75 -16.34 1.10 -5.59
C GLY A 75 -17.19 0.99 -4.31
N ILE A 76 -17.91 2.06 -3.96
CA ILE A 76 -18.79 2.05 -2.78
C ILE A 76 -20.01 1.14 -2.99
N ALA A 77 -20.56 1.11 -4.21
CA ALA A 77 -21.63 0.17 -4.55
C ALA A 77 -21.16 -1.28 -4.44
N ALA A 78 -19.95 -1.59 -4.91
CA ALA A 78 -19.32 -2.89 -4.75
C ALA A 78 -19.10 -3.23 -3.26
N LEU A 79 -18.60 -2.30 -2.44
CA LEU A 79 -18.44 -2.50 -1.00
C LEU A 79 -19.76 -2.88 -0.33
N ASN A 80 -20.85 -2.17 -0.64
CA ASN A 80 -22.18 -2.46 -0.11
C ASN A 80 -22.67 -3.86 -0.53
N SER A 81 -22.48 -4.22 -1.80
CA SER A 81 -22.85 -5.56 -2.31
C SER A 81 -22.08 -6.69 -1.61
N VAL A 82 -20.76 -6.54 -1.43
CA VAL A 82 -19.94 -7.53 -0.69
C VAL A 82 -20.37 -7.58 0.77
N LYS A 83 -20.69 -6.43 1.39
CA LYS A 83 -21.22 -6.39 2.76
C LYS A 83 -22.53 -7.14 2.88
N ASP A 84 -23.47 -6.93 1.98
CA ASP A 84 -24.76 -7.64 2.02
C ASP A 84 -24.62 -9.14 1.85
N SER A 85 -23.70 -9.58 0.98
CA SER A 85 -23.43 -10.99 0.72
C SER A 85 -22.82 -11.71 1.94
N TRP A 86 -21.99 -11.02 2.73
CA TRP A 86 -21.18 -11.65 3.77
C TRP A 86 -21.53 -11.23 5.21
N LYS A 87 -22.38 -10.21 5.43
CA LYS A 87 -22.69 -9.67 6.77
C LYS A 87 -23.29 -10.70 7.73
N SER A 88 -24.03 -11.69 7.23
CA SER A 88 -24.64 -12.75 8.06
C SER A 88 -23.59 -13.64 8.73
N LYS A 89 -22.46 -13.88 8.04
CA LYS A 89 -21.38 -14.78 8.50
C LYS A 89 -20.20 -14.01 9.10
N TYR A 90 -19.89 -12.84 8.56
CA TYR A 90 -18.73 -12.01 8.92
C TYR A 90 -19.12 -10.54 9.15
N PRO A 91 -19.97 -10.22 10.14
CA PRO A 91 -20.52 -8.88 10.34
C PRO A 91 -19.46 -7.79 10.54
N TYR A 92 -18.26 -8.14 11.01
CA TYR A 92 -17.20 -7.19 11.31
C TYR A 92 -16.12 -7.07 10.21
N ALA A 93 -16.10 -7.97 9.22
CA ALA A 93 -14.98 -8.06 8.26
C ALA A 93 -14.82 -6.77 7.42
N LEU A 94 -15.92 -6.09 7.14
CA LEU A 94 -15.97 -4.89 6.29
C LEU A 94 -16.19 -3.58 7.05
N ARG A 95 -16.49 -3.62 8.36
CA ARG A 95 -16.69 -2.41 9.17
C ARG A 95 -15.52 -1.43 9.04
N SER A 96 -14.30 -1.98 9.06
CA SER A 96 -13.11 -1.14 8.93
C SER A 96 -12.98 -0.52 7.53
N TRP A 97 -13.53 -1.12 6.47
CA TRP A 97 -13.51 -0.52 5.13
C TRP A 97 -14.36 0.75 5.09
N GLU A 98 -15.55 0.70 5.67
CA GLU A 98 -16.46 1.84 5.76
C GLU A 98 -15.82 2.99 6.56
N VAL A 99 -15.24 2.68 7.72
CA VAL A 99 -14.59 3.69 8.59
C VAL A 99 -13.39 4.36 7.93
N ASN A 100 -12.66 3.64 7.08
CA ASN A 100 -11.44 4.17 6.45
C ASN A 100 -11.66 4.47 4.95
N TRP A 101 -12.92 4.62 4.52
CA TRP A 101 -13.24 4.67 3.09
C TRP A 101 -12.56 5.85 2.41
N ASP A 102 -12.59 7.04 3.02
CA ASP A 102 -12.01 8.26 2.44
C ASP A 102 -10.52 8.10 2.08
N GLN A 103 -9.74 7.45 2.95
CA GLN A 103 -8.32 7.17 2.67
C GLN A 103 -8.13 5.99 1.71
N LEU A 104 -9.10 5.07 1.69
CA LEU A 104 -9.09 3.91 0.80
C LEU A 104 -9.56 4.27 -0.59
N SER A 105 -10.40 5.27 -0.82
CA SER A 105 -10.98 5.59 -2.13
C SER A 105 -10.06 6.49 -2.98
N ILE A 106 -9.07 7.13 -2.36
CA ILE A 106 -8.05 7.96 -3.01
C ILE A 106 -7.42 7.32 -4.26
N PHE A 107 -7.20 6.00 -4.28
CA PHE A 107 -6.62 5.37 -5.47
C PHE A 107 -7.52 5.44 -6.71
N TYR A 108 -8.84 5.68 -6.59
CA TYR A 108 -9.74 5.87 -7.73
C TYR A 108 -9.47 7.14 -8.51
N GLU A 109 -8.79 8.12 -7.92
CA GLU A 109 -8.35 9.32 -8.63
C GLU A 109 -7.17 9.07 -9.58
N TYR A 110 -6.75 7.81 -9.72
CA TYR A 110 -5.63 7.40 -10.54
C TYR A 110 -6.08 6.42 -11.62
N THR A 111 -5.32 6.43 -12.71
CA THR A 111 -5.51 5.53 -13.85
C THR A 111 -5.29 4.06 -13.46
N GLU A 112 -5.81 3.14 -14.26
CA GLU A 112 -5.70 1.71 -13.98
C GLU A 112 -4.25 1.23 -13.90
N GLU A 113 -3.33 1.81 -14.67
CA GLU A 113 -1.90 1.52 -14.61
C GLU A 113 -1.30 1.84 -13.24
N ILE A 114 -1.67 2.99 -12.67
CA ILE A 114 -1.21 3.44 -11.35
C ILE A 114 -1.91 2.64 -10.24
N LYS A 115 -3.23 2.42 -10.36
CA LYS A 115 -3.98 1.57 -9.41
C LYS A 115 -3.35 0.19 -9.27
N LYS A 116 -2.98 -0.45 -10.39
CA LYS A 116 -2.25 -1.73 -10.40
C LYS A 116 -0.94 -1.70 -9.63
N VAL A 117 -0.24 -0.57 -9.58
CA VAL A 117 0.97 -0.40 -8.75
C VAL A 117 0.59 -0.31 -7.27
N MET A 118 -0.49 0.40 -6.94
CA MET A 118 -0.92 0.59 -5.54
C MET A 118 -1.44 -0.70 -4.88
N TYR A 119 -2.17 -1.55 -5.63
CA TYR A 119 -2.75 -2.78 -5.07
C TYR A 119 -1.94 -4.05 -5.37
N THR A 120 -0.79 -3.97 -6.07
CA THR A 120 0.06 -5.16 -6.24
C THR A 120 0.76 -5.52 -4.93
N THR A 121 0.68 -6.78 -4.55
CA THR A 121 1.29 -7.28 -3.31
C THR A 121 2.78 -7.60 -3.50
N ASN A 122 3.23 -7.80 -4.75
CA ASN A 122 4.53 -8.41 -5.06
C ASN A 122 5.71 -7.65 -4.46
N VAL A 123 5.73 -6.32 -4.54
CA VAL A 123 6.86 -5.51 -4.06
C VAL A 123 7.03 -5.65 -2.54
N ILE A 124 5.94 -5.44 -1.80
CA ILE A 124 5.94 -5.50 -0.32
C ILE A 124 6.09 -6.95 0.17
N GLU A 125 5.38 -7.91 -0.43
CA GLU A 125 5.49 -9.34 -0.09
C GLU A 125 6.92 -9.86 -0.27
N ASN A 126 7.61 -9.47 -1.35
CA ASN A 126 8.95 -9.99 -1.62
C ASN A 126 9.94 -9.58 -0.52
N ILE A 127 9.92 -8.31 -0.10
CA ILE A 127 10.75 -7.80 1.00
C ILE A 127 10.40 -8.52 2.30
N HIS A 128 9.12 -8.53 2.68
CA HIS A 128 8.68 -9.18 3.92
C HIS A 128 8.99 -10.68 3.94
N ARG A 129 8.92 -11.37 2.80
CA ARG A 129 9.30 -12.77 2.67
C ARG A 129 10.78 -12.98 2.95
N GLN A 130 11.67 -12.13 2.43
CA GLN A 130 13.10 -12.24 2.72
C GLN A 130 13.40 -11.95 4.19
N PHE A 131 12.76 -10.94 4.78
CA PHE A 131 12.91 -10.66 6.23
C PHE A 131 12.46 -11.87 7.06
N ARG A 132 11.27 -12.42 6.82
CA ARG A 132 10.81 -13.63 7.51
C ARG A 132 11.74 -14.83 7.30
N LYS A 133 12.35 -14.98 6.12
CA LYS A 133 13.28 -16.08 5.82
C LYS A 133 14.53 -16.02 6.69
N VAL A 134 15.08 -14.84 6.96
CA VAL A 134 16.30 -14.70 7.78
C VAL A 134 16.03 -14.64 9.27
N THR A 135 14.83 -14.23 9.68
CA THR A 135 14.46 -14.18 11.10
C THR A 135 13.90 -15.50 11.61
N LYS A 136 13.23 -16.32 10.78
CA LYS A 136 12.62 -17.60 11.23
C LYS A 136 13.60 -18.60 11.85
N SER A 137 14.87 -18.56 11.47
CA SER A 137 15.91 -19.48 11.97
C SER A 137 16.54 -19.00 13.28
N LYS A 138 16.20 -17.80 13.76
CA LYS A 138 16.75 -17.21 14.98
C LYS A 138 15.64 -17.12 16.03
N GLY A 139 15.78 -17.88 17.12
CA GLY A 139 14.82 -17.87 18.22
C GLY A 139 14.79 -16.55 18.99
N VAL A 140 15.93 -15.86 19.11
CA VAL A 140 16.04 -14.54 19.72
C VAL A 140 17.17 -13.73 19.09
N PHE A 141 17.06 -12.41 19.14
CA PHE A 141 18.15 -11.49 18.82
C PHE A 141 18.66 -10.87 20.13
N PRO A 142 19.98 -10.87 20.39
CA PRO A 142 20.54 -10.38 21.65
C PRO A 142 20.38 -8.85 21.82
N THR A 143 20.33 -8.10 20.73
CA THR A 143 20.16 -6.63 20.73
C THR A 143 19.40 -6.15 19.50
N ASP A 144 18.78 -4.97 19.58
CA ASP A 144 18.13 -4.33 18.43
C ASP A 144 19.11 -4.10 17.27
N MET A 145 20.37 -3.75 17.58
CA MET A 145 21.42 -3.58 16.59
C MET A 145 21.75 -4.87 15.84
N SER A 146 21.67 -6.03 16.51
CA SER A 146 21.89 -7.32 15.85
C SER A 146 20.78 -7.63 14.83
N LEU A 147 19.52 -7.32 15.18
CA LEU A 147 18.39 -7.43 14.25
C LEU A 147 18.54 -6.43 13.10
N LEU A 148 18.86 -5.17 13.39
CA LEU A 148 19.04 -4.13 12.39
C LEU A 148 20.12 -4.50 11.38
N LYS A 149 21.28 -4.99 11.83
CA LYS A 149 22.36 -5.47 10.94
C LYS A 149 21.87 -6.60 10.04
N GLN A 150 21.15 -7.57 10.58
CA GLN A 150 20.61 -8.69 9.80
C GLN A 150 19.63 -8.21 8.72
N LEU A 151 18.71 -7.31 9.06
CA LEU A 151 17.73 -6.76 8.12
C LEU A 151 18.41 -5.88 7.06
N TYR A 152 19.38 -5.05 7.47
CA TYR A 152 20.18 -4.23 6.56
C TYR A 152 20.89 -5.08 5.51
N LEU A 153 21.56 -6.16 5.91
CA LEU A 153 22.23 -7.07 4.97
C LEU A 153 21.26 -7.70 3.96
N VAL A 154 20.02 -8.00 4.37
CA VAL A 154 18.99 -8.47 3.45
C VAL A 154 18.61 -7.39 2.44
N VAL A 155 18.46 -6.14 2.88
CA VAL A 155 18.16 -5.02 1.97
C VAL A 155 19.28 -4.82 0.96
N VAL A 156 20.55 -4.86 1.40
CA VAL A 156 21.72 -4.75 0.52
C VAL A 156 21.73 -5.86 -0.55
N GLU A 157 21.39 -7.09 -0.17
CA GLU A 157 21.34 -8.21 -1.12
C GLU A 157 20.13 -8.16 -2.06
N LEU A 158 19.01 -7.59 -1.61
CA LEU A 158 17.84 -7.34 -2.44
C LEU A 158 18.10 -6.23 -3.46
N ASP A 159 18.77 -5.15 -3.05
CA ASP A 159 19.06 -3.99 -3.91
C ASP A 159 19.88 -4.40 -5.15
N LYS A 160 20.83 -5.34 -5.00
CA LYS A 160 21.58 -5.92 -6.13
C LYS A 160 20.72 -6.60 -7.19
N LYS A 161 19.52 -7.06 -6.83
CA LYS A 161 18.60 -7.82 -7.69
C LYS A 161 17.46 -6.96 -8.22
N TRP A 162 17.28 -5.76 -7.68
CA TRP A 162 16.27 -4.84 -8.17
C TRP A 162 16.76 -4.25 -9.48
N ASP A 163 16.20 -4.79 -10.57
CA ASP A 163 16.32 -4.16 -11.87
C ASP A 163 15.71 -2.75 -11.80
N ARG A 164 16.52 -1.76 -12.14
CA ARG A 164 16.14 -0.34 -12.15
C ARG A 164 15.35 0.04 -13.39
N SER A 165 15.20 -0.88 -14.36
CA SER A 165 14.21 -0.74 -15.41
C SER A 165 12.82 -0.78 -14.75
N PHE A 166 12.28 0.42 -14.53
CA PHE A 166 11.00 0.56 -13.86
C PHE A 166 9.94 -0.22 -14.65
N LYS A 167 8.99 -0.82 -13.92
CA LYS A 167 7.86 -1.62 -14.43
C LYS A 167 7.44 -1.22 -15.85
N ARG A 168 7.33 -2.18 -16.78
CA ARG A 168 6.80 -1.95 -18.16
C ARG A 168 5.60 -1.00 -18.12
N GLY A 169 5.67 0.10 -18.88
CA GLY A 169 4.67 1.18 -18.88
C GLY A 169 4.94 2.30 -17.87
N TRP A 170 6.17 2.43 -17.35
CA TRP A 170 6.53 3.51 -16.44
C TRP A 170 6.50 4.89 -17.10
N ASP A 171 6.91 4.98 -18.36
CA ASP A 171 6.80 6.17 -19.19
C ASP A 171 5.35 6.71 -19.21
N GLN A 172 4.38 5.82 -19.41
CA GLN A 172 2.96 6.17 -19.37
C GLN A 172 2.52 6.61 -17.96
N ILE A 173 2.93 5.89 -16.92
CA ILE A 173 2.61 6.23 -15.53
C ILE A 173 3.21 7.60 -15.16
N LEU A 174 4.45 7.86 -15.55
CA LEU A 174 5.14 9.11 -15.27
C LEU A 174 4.45 10.28 -15.96
N GLY A 175 4.05 10.13 -17.23
CA GLY A 175 3.27 11.15 -17.94
C GLY A 175 1.93 11.44 -17.27
N GLN A 176 1.20 10.41 -16.83
CA GLN A 176 -0.05 10.58 -16.10
C GLN A 176 0.14 11.28 -14.75
N LEU A 177 1.20 10.94 -14.00
CA LEU A 177 1.56 11.62 -12.76
C LEU A 177 1.99 13.06 -13.01
N ALA A 178 2.75 13.33 -14.07
CA ALA A 178 3.18 14.67 -14.45
C ALA A 178 1.97 15.57 -14.76
N ILE A 179 0.95 15.05 -15.45
CA ILE A 179 -0.30 15.81 -15.69
C ILE A 179 -1.05 16.07 -14.39
N LYS A 180 -1.22 15.05 -13.53
CA LYS A 180 -1.95 15.20 -12.26
C LYS A 180 -1.22 16.14 -11.27
N TYR A 181 0.11 16.18 -11.31
CA TYR A 181 0.96 16.90 -10.37
C TYR A 181 1.86 17.92 -11.08
N GLU A 182 1.35 18.60 -12.11
CA GLU A 182 2.09 19.47 -13.04
C GLU A 182 3.09 20.40 -12.34
N ASN A 183 2.63 21.12 -11.31
CA ASN A 183 3.44 22.10 -10.58
C ASN A 183 4.44 21.49 -9.57
N ARG A 184 4.49 20.17 -9.42
CA ARG A 184 5.33 19.47 -8.44
C ARG A 184 6.41 18.61 -9.08
N LEU A 185 6.20 18.17 -10.33
CA LEU A 185 7.14 17.33 -11.06
C LEU A 185 7.96 18.07 -12.11
N SER A 186 7.48 19.23 -12.58
CA SER A 186 8.14 19.97 -13.67
C SER A 186 9.62 20.28 -13.40
N GLU A 187 9.98 20.64 -12.16
CA GLU A 187 11.36 20.95 -11.75
C GLU A 187 12.31 19.74 -11.74
N TYR A 188 11.80 18.52 -11.86
CA TYR A 188 12.57 17.27 -11.79
C TYR A 188 12.58 16.49 -13.11
N LEU A 189 11.68 16.83 -14.03
CA LEU A 189 11.53 16.17 -15.33
C LEU A 189 12.17 16.95 -16.49
N PHE A 190 12.42 18.24 -16.29
CA PHE A 190 13.05 19.16 -17.23
C PHE A 190 14.20 19.92 -16.55
#